data_AF-A0A1F6S2L1-F1
#
_entry.id   AF-A0A1F6S2L1-F1
#
_cell.length_a   1.000
_cell.length_b   1.000
_cell.length_c   1.000
_cell.angle_alpha   90.00
_cell.angle_beta   90.00
_cell.angle_gamma   90.00
#
_symmetry.space_group_name_H-M   'P 1'
#
loop_
_entity.id
_entity.type
_entity.pdbx_description
1 polymer ?
#
loop_
_entity_poly.entity_id
_entity_poly.type
_entity_poly.pdbx_seq_one_letter_code
_entity_poly.pdbx_strand_id
1 'polypeptide(L)'
;MSKNKNESLEAALLGDELSNVYEQEIENKIEKEIAEARKLKEKEANKEKYEVIITDIKQVPTEKRFDKSCVYKVFNRKQKTETFVNGEQAENMLKYSDDYVIRFDHRVEYK
;
A
#
# COMPACT_ATOMS: atom_id res chain seq x y z
N MET A 1 -60.09 14.51 15.45
CA MET A 1 -58.98 14.66 16.41
C MET A 1 -57.82 13.74 16.00
N SER A 2 -56.89 14.19 15.14
CA SER A 2 -55.75 13.34 14.73
C SER A 2 -54.45 14.08 14.36
N LYS A 3 -54.40 15.42 14.40
CA LYS A 3 -53.21 16.18 13.97
C LYS A 3 -52.08 16.21 15.02
N ASN A 4 -52.42 16.31 16.30
CA ASN A 4 -51.43 16.50 17.37
C ASN A 4 -50.50 15.30 17.65
N LYS A 5 -50.85 14.08 17.19
CA LYS A 5 -50.00 12.89 17.37
C LYS A 5 -48.89 12.79 16.34
N ASN A 6 -49.07 13.35 15.14
CA ASN A 6 -48.04 13.31 14.10
C ASN A 6 -46.96 14.36 14.34
N GLU A 7 -47.33 15.57 14.78
CA GLU A 7 -46.35 16.62 15.12
C GLU A 7 -45.43 16.22 16.28
N SER A 8 -45.92 15.49 17.29
CA SER A 8 -45.06 15.01 18.38
C SER A 8 -44.12 13.88 17.95
N LEU A 9 -44.52 13.09 16.95
CA LEU A 9 -43.72 11.99 16.41
C LEU A 9 -42.65 12.52 15.45
N GLU A 10 -42.99 13.50 14.62
CA GLU A 10 -42.05 14.23 13.77
C GLU A 10 -41.03 14.99 14.61
N ALA A 11 -41.44 15.69 15.67
CA ALA A 11 -40.53 16.38 16.58
C ALA A 11 -39.60 15.44 17.36
N ALA A 12 -40.06 14.22 17.67
CA ALA A 12 -39.22 13.19 18.30
C ALA A 12 -38.24 12.53 17.30
N LEU A 13 -38.60 12.45 16.02
CA LEU A 13 -37.74 11.99 14.93
C LEU A 13 -36.71 13.04 14.49
N LEU A 14 -37.07 14.33 14.58
CA LEU A 14 -36.22 15.50 14.29
C LEU A 14 -35.42 15.98 15.51
N GLY A 15 -35.52 15.31 16.65
CA GLY A 15 -34.82 15.68 17.87
C GLY A 15 -33.31 15.51 17.71
N ASP A 16 -32.56 16.58 18.02
CA ASP A 16 -31.09 16.62 18.06
C ASP A 16 -30.46 15.41 18.80
N GLU A 17 -31.18 14.80 19.75
CA GLU A 17 -30.69 13.62 20.47
C GLU A 17 -30.49 12.39 19.56
N LEU A 18 -31.32 12.20 18.53
CA LEU A 18 -31.18 11.05 17.64
C LEU A 18 -30.02 11.25 16.66
N SER A 19 -29.83 12.47 16.13
CA SER A 19 -28.70 12.79 15.24
C SER A 19 -27.36 12.68 15.98
N ASN A 20 -27.29 13.17 17.22
CA ASN A 20 -26.09 13.05 18.06
C ASN A 20 -25.74 11.59 18.38
N VAL A 21 -26.74 10.72 18.60
CA VAL A 21 -26.50 9.28 18.82
C VAL A 21 -25.96 8.62 17.55
N TYR A 22 -26.52 8.93 16.38
CA TYR A 22 -26.01 8.39 15.12
C TYR A 22 -24.60 8.91 14.78
N GLU A 23 -24.33 10.20 15.01
CA GLU A 23 -22.99 10.77 14.83
C GLU A 23 -21.97 10.10 15.76
N GLN A 24 -22.33 9.91 17.03
CA GLN A 24 -21.49 9.18 17.98
C GLN A 24 -21.27 7.71 17.55
N GLU A 25 -22.29 7.03 17.02
CA GLU A 25 -22.12 5.67 16.49
C GLU A 25 -21.20 5.61 15.27
N ILE A 26 -21.25 6.62 14.40
CA ILE A 26 -20.39 6.74 13.23
C ILE A 26 -18.95 7.04 13.65
N GLU A 27 -18.74 8.00 14.55
CA GLU A 27 -17.41 8.30 15.11
C GLU A 27 -16.80 7.06 15.77
N ASN A 28 -17.58 6.35 16.60
CA ASN A 28 -17.13 5.12 17.25
C ASN A 28 -16.76 4.00 16.26
N LYS A 29 -17.43 3.91 15.10
CA LYS A 29 -17.07 2.96 14.04
C LYS A 29 -15.77 3.36 13.35
N ILE A 30 -15.64 4.64 13.00
CA ILE A 30 -14.43 5.18 12.36
C ILE A 30 -13.21 5.00 13.28
N GLU A 31 -13.34 5.31 14.56
CA GLU A 31 -12.26 5.13 15.53
C GLU A 31 -11.85 3.65 15.67
N LYS A 32 -12.82 2.74 15.66
CA LYS A 32 -12.54 1.28 15.67
C LYS A 32 -11.79 0.85 14.42
N GLU A 33 -12.21 1.28 13.23
CA GLU A 33 -11.52 0.95 11.97
C GLU A 33 -10.09 1.52 11.95
N ILE A 34 -9.89 2.75 12.43
CA ILE A 34 -8.57 3.37 12.54
C ILE A 34 -7.70 2.58 13.54
N ALA A 35 -8.24 2.20 14.69
CA ALA A 35 -7.51 1.44 15.70
C ALA A 35 -7.13 0.03 15.20
N GLU A 36 -8.02 -0.64 14.47
CA GLU A 36 -7.75 -1.93 13.84
C GLU A 36 -6.68 -1.83 12.75
N ALA A 37 -6.76 -0.79 11.89
CA ALA A 37 -5.76 -0.53 10.87
C ALA A 37 -4.38 -0.23 11.48
N ARG A 38 -4.32 0.52 12.59
CA ARG A 38 -3.08 0.76 13.33
C ARG A 38 -2.51 -0.53 13.92
N LYS A 39 -3.34 -1.34 14.59
CA LYS A 39 -2.91 -2.64 15.15
C LYS A 39 -2.42 -3.60 14.08
N LEU A 40 -3.05 -3.62 12.91
CA LEU A 40 -2.61 -4.44 11.77
C LEU A 40 -1.23 -4.01 11.30
N LYS A 41 -1.03 -2.70 11.07
CA LYS A 41 0.27 -2.15 10.67
C LYS A 41 1.37 -2.41 11.72
N GLU A 42 1.04 -2.30 13.00
CA GLU A 42 2.00 -2.54 14.08
C GLU A 42 2.40 -4.02 14.16
N LYS A 43 1.46 -4.95 13.98
CA LYS A 43 1.74 -6.39 13.85
C LYS A 43 2.59 -6.72 12.62
N GLU A 44 2.36 -6.05 11.49
CA GLU A 44 3.17 -6.21 10.29
C GLU A 44 4.58 -5.59 10.42
N ALA A 45 4.72 -4.54 11.22
CA ALA A 45 6.01 -3.92 11.53
C ALA A 45 6.85 -4.79 12.48
N ASN A 46 6.21 -5.49 13.44
CA ASN A 46 6.88 -6.30 14.46
C ASN A 46 7.15 -7.76 14.07
N LYS A 47 6.79 -8.20 12.86
CA LYS A 47 7.27 -9.50 12.35
C LYS A 47 8.79 -9.41 12.17
N GLU A 48 9.52 -10.38 12.68
CA GLU A 48 10.94 -10.56 12.39
C GLU A 48 11.12 -10.80 10.90
N LYS A 49 11.30 -9.70 10.15
CA LYS A 49 11.55 -9.72 8.73
C LYS A 49 12.97 -10.20 8.52
N TYR A 50 13.14 -11.48 8.23
CA TYR A 50 14.43 -11.97 7.77
C TYR A 50 14.61 -11.59 6.30
N GLU A 51 15.78 -11.06 5.99
CA GLU A 51 16.15 -10.65 4.65
C GLU A 51 16.49 -11.90 3.82
N VAL A 52 15.61 -12.25 2.88
CA VAL A 52 15.90 -13.29 1.89
C VAL A 52 16.44 -12.59 0.65
N ILE A 53 17.74 -12.78 0.40
CA ILE A 53 18.40 -12.25 -0.80
C ILE A 53 18.35 -13.32 -1.88
N ILE A 54 17.55 -13.08 -2.92
CA ILE A 54 17.46 -13.94 -4.10
C ILE A 54 18.41 -13.39 -5.16
N THR A 55 19.48 -14.10 -5.47
CA THR A 55 20.50 -13.68 -6.45
C THR A 55 20.28 -14.27 -7.85
N ASP A 56 19.48 -15.33 -7.97
CA ASP A 56 19.15 -15.93 -9.27
C ASP A 56 17.77 -15.46 -9.75
N ILE A 57 17.75 -14.75 -10.88
CA ILE A 57 16.51 -14.28 -11.54
C ILE A 57 15.54 -15.41 -11.87
N LYS A 58 16.03 -16.64 -12.08
CA LYS A 58 15.16 -17.81 -12.36
C LYS A 58 14.29 -18.19 -11.17
N GLN A 59 14.74 -17.89 -9.95
CA GLN A 59 13.99 -18.12 -8.72
C GLN A 59 12.94 -17.03 -8.49
N VAL A 60 13.00 -15.92 -9.24
CA VAL A 60 12.03 -14.83 -9.17
C VAL A 60 10.86 -15.12 -10.14
N PRO A 61 9.61 -15.18 -9.63
CA PRO A 61 8.42 -15.30 -10.47
C PRO A 61 8.39 -14.20 -11.54
N THR A 62 7.95 -14.53 -12.75
CA THR A 62 7.99 -13.60 -13.91
C THR A 62 7.31 -12.27 -13.62
N GLU A 63 6.15 -12.30 -12.94
CA GLU A 63 5.37 -11.13 -12.55
C GLU A 63 6.13 -10.20 -11.58
N LYS A 64 7.08 -10.75 -10.82
CA LYS A 64 7.83 -10.02 -9.79
C LYS A 64 9.24 -9.61 -10.21
N ARG A 65 9.66 -9.93 -11.43
CA ARG A 65 11.03 -9.63 -11.90
C ARG A 65 11.30 -8.13 -11.96
N PHE A 66 10.30 -7.30 -12.23
CA PHE A 66 10.43 -5.84 -12.30
C PHE A 66 9.78 -5.12 -11.11
N ASP A 67 9.58 -5.83 -9.99
CA ASP A 67 9.04 -5.22 -8.78
C ASP A 67 10.04 -4.25 -8.12
N LYS A 68 9.55 -3.34 -7.29
CA LYS A 68 10.37 -2.36 -6.54
C LYS A 68 11.37 -3.02 -5.58
N SER A 69 11.08 -4.27 -5.20
CA SER A 69 11.96 -5.11 -4.36
C SER A 69 13.17 -5.70 -5.10
N CYS A 70 13.20 -5.62 -6.44
CA CYS A 70 14.32 -6.10 -7.26
C CYS A 70 15.35 -5.00 -7.51
N VAL A 71 16.63 -5.35 -7.42
CA VAL A 71 17.77 -4.49 -7.72
C VAL A 71 18.44 -4.96 -8.99
N TYR A 72 18.65 -4.03 -9.91
CA TYR A 72 19.33 -4.24 -11.17
C TYR A 72 20.59 -3.39 -11.24
N LYS A 73 21.67 -4.00 -11.73
CA LYS A 73 22.89 -3.30 -12.11
C LYS A 73 22.76 -2.80 -13.54
N VAL A 74 22.84 -1.48 -13.71
CA VAL A 74 22.76 -0.80 -15.00
C VAL A 74 24.11 -0.21 -15.34
N PHE A 75 24.57 -0.47 -16.56
CA PHE A 75 25.75 0.14 -17.12
C PHE A 75 25.37 1.09 -18.26
N ASN A 76 25.70 2.37 -18.09
CA ASN A 76 25.52 3.38 -19.11
C ASN A 76 26.64 3.29 -20.15
N ARG A 77 26.32 2.91 -21.39
CA ARG A 77 27.32 2.72 -22.45
C ARG A 77 28.02 4.02 -22.85
N LYS A 78 27.36 5.18 -22.68
CA LYS A 78 27.88 6.50 -23.05
C LYS A 78 28.84 7.04 -21.99
N GLN A 79 28.38 7.08 -20.73
CA GLN A 79 29.15 7.64 -19.62
C GLN A 79 30.13 6.64 -18.99
N LYS A 80 30.04 5.35 -19.35
CA LYS A 80 30.84 4.25 -18.77
C LYS A 80 30.69 4.14 -17.25
N THR A 81 29.53 4.52 -16.73
CA THR A 81 29.19 4.49 -15.31
C THR A 81 28.29 3.31 -14.99
N GLU A 82 28.46 2.75 -13.79
CA GLU A 82 27.61 1.73 -13.22
C GLU A 82 26.67 2.36 -12.18
N THR A 83 25.41 1.93 -12.16
CA THR A 83 24.41 2.42 -11.21
C THR A 83 23.47 1.27 -10.86
N PHE A 84 22.89 1.33 -9.66
CA PHE A 84 21.87 0.39 -9.23
C PHE A 84 20.50 1.07 -9.30
N VAL A 85 19.54 0.37 -9.88
CA VAL A 85 18.17 0.85 -10.04
C VAL A 85 17.19 -0.22 -9.57
N ASN A 86 15.98 0.20 -9.23
CA ASN A 86 14.91 -0.74 -8.90
C ASN A 86 14.33 -1.40 -10.16
N GLY A 87 13.48 -2.42 -9.97
CA GLY A 87 12.86 -3.16 -11.08
C GLY A 87 12.01 -2.30 -12.03
N GLU A 88 11.24 -1.35 -11.50
CA GLU A 88 10.37 -0.47 -12.31
C GLU A 88 11.20 0.47 -13.20
N GLN A 89 12.28 1.03 -12.66
CA GLN A 89 13.23 1.85 -13.41
C GLN A 89 13.95 1.03 -14.47
N ALA A 90 14.39 -0.19 -14.13
CA ALA A 90 15.02 -1.11 -15.08
C ALA A 90 14.09 -1.43 -16.25
N GLU A 91 12.81 -1.69 -15.98
CA GLU A 91 11.81 -1.96 -17.02
C GLU A 91 11.63 -0.77 -17.97
N ASN A 92 11.52 0.44 -17.43
CA ASN A 92 11.41 1.65 -18.24
C ASN A 92 12.68 1.88 -19.08
N MET A 93 13.86 1.67 -18.51
CA MET A 93 15.12 1.81 -19.25
C MET A 93 15.20 0.81 -20.40
N LEU A 94 14.78 -0.45 -20.20
CA LEU A 94 14.68 -1.47 -21.24
C LEU A 94 13.69 -1.11 -22.36
N LYS A 95 12.57 -0.47 -22.03
CA LYS A 95 11.53 -0.11 -23.01
C LYS A 95 11.91 1.07 -23.88
N TYR A 96 12.63 2.05 -23.34
CA TYR A 96 12.80 3.36 -24.00
C TYR A 96 14.24 3.65 -24.47
N SER A 97 15.25 2.86 -24.09
CA SER A 97 16.63 3.18 -24.45
C SER A 97 17.57 1.97 -24.55
N ASP A 98 18.26 1.86 -25.69
CA ASP A 98 19.32 0.86 -25.94
C ASP A 98 20.71 1.28 -25.41
N ASP A 99 20.82 2.47 -24.81
CA ASP A 99 22.08 3.00 -24.28
C ASP A 99 22.53 2.30 -22.98
N TYR A 100 21.64 1.52 -22.37
CA TYR A 100 21.85 0.90 -21.08
C TYR A 100 21.98 -0.62 -21.21
N VAL A 101 22.97 -1.20 -20.53
CA VAL A 101 23.05 -2.65 -20.32
C VAL A 101 22.53 -2.94 -18.92
N ILE A 102 21.48 -3.76 -18.82
CA ILE A 102 20.82 -4.07 -17.56
C ILE A 102 21.07 -5.53 -17.20
N ARG A 103 21.53 -5.78 -15.97
CA ARG A 103 21.73 -7.12 -15.40
C ARG A 103 21.04 -7.21 -14.05
N PHE A 104 20.34 -8.30 -13.80
CA PHE A 104 19.78 -8.60 -12.48
C PHE A 104 20.90 -8.83 -11.47
N ASP A 105 20.80 -8.21 -10.30
CA ASP A 105 21.80 -8.35 -9.24
C ASP A 105 21.23 -9.20 -8.09
N HIS A 106 20.19 -8.70 -7.43
CA HIS A 106 19.49 -9.44 -6.38
C HIS A 106 18.09 -8.89 -6.15
N ARG A 107 17.25 -9.66 -5.46
CA ARG A 107 15.96 -9.23 -4.94
C ARG A 107 15.92 -9.40 -3.44
N VAL A 108 15.42 -8.38 -2.75
CA VAL A 108 15.26 -8.39 -1.30
C VAL A 108 13.81 -8.74 -0.99
N GLU A 109 13.58 -9.91 -0.40
CA GLU A 109 12.26 -10.26 0.16
C GLU A 109 12.32 -10.25 1.67
N TYR A 110 11.33 -9.59 2.27
CA TYR A 110 11.08 -9.63 3.71
C TYR A 110 9.98 -10.67 3.95
N LYS A 111 10.27 -11.74 4.68
CA LYS A 111 9.28 -12.75 5.07
C LYS A 111 8.75 -12.53 6.48
#